data_AF-A0A9D5MQM7-F1
#
_entry.id   AF-A0A9D5MQM7-F1
#
_cell.length_a   1.000
_cell.length_b   1.000
_cell.length_c   1.000
_cell.angle_alpha   90.00
_cell.angle_beta   90.00
_cell.angle_gamma   90.00
#
_symmetry.space_group_name_H-M   'P 1'
#
loop_
_entity.id
_entity.type
_entity.pdbx_description
1 polymer ?
#
loop_
_entity_poly.entity_id
_entity_poly.type
_entity_poly.pdbx_seq_one_letter_code
_entity_poly.pdbx_strand_id
1 'polypeptide(L)'
;MSGYENIKKHGFDKRTADERRELAIKAGKASGEARRRKADFRKTLNQLLTTPIDNPEWTPFLNALGLDSTLETALNMAMIKEGLKGNVKAYEAVARYSGQSDQTEATQEEQRIRTDRAKRARDMEVGDADSMEENIDNFLRAMKPTQEDIDSLFADDQEAEDEEDAKEAEETSAV
;
A
#
# COMPACT_ATOMS: atom_id res chain seq x y z
N MET A 1 -20.40 -20.56 9.96
CA MET A 1 -19.01 -20.96 9.65
C MET A 1 -18.90 -21.10 8.14
N SER A 2 -18.07 -20.29 7.47
CA SER A 2 -17.77 -20.48 6.05
C SER A 2 -16.88 -21.72 5.91
N GLY A 3 -17.37 -22.74 5.21
CA GLY A 3 -16.76 -24.07 5.15
C GLY A 3 -15.42 -24.06 4.39
N TYR A 4 -14.32 -24.25 5.12
CA TYR A 4 -12.98 -24.44 4.58
C TYR A 4 -12.81 -25.71 3.72
N GLU A 5 -13.82 -26.57 3.64
CA GLU A 5 -13.78 -27.81 2.84
C GLU A 5 -13.76 -27.56 1.33
N ASN A 6 -14.40 -26.48 0.85
CA ASN A 6 -14.50 -26.18 -0.59
C ASN A 6 -13.21 -25.65 -1.23
N ILE A 7 -12.24 -25.20 -0.43
CA ILE A 7 -10.98 -24.60 -0.91
C ILE A 7 -9.77 -25.51 -0.69
N LYS A 8 -9.84 -26.45 0.26
CA LYS A 8 -8.73 -27.38 0.57
C LYS A 8 -8.48 -28.46 -0.51
N LYS A 9 -9.48 -28.80 -1.34
CA LYS A 9 -9.35 -29.86 -2.36
C LYS A 9 -8.83 -29.38 -3.73
N HIS A 10 -8.70 -28.08 -3.96
CA HIS A 10 -8.37 -27.48 -5.27
C HIS A 10 -7.06 -26.68 -5.26
N GLY A 11 -6.04 -27.16 -4.55
CA GLY A 11 -4.69 -26.59 -4.59
C GLY A 11 -4.10 -26.65 -6.00
N PHE A 12 -3.30 -25.63 -6.35
CA PHE A 12 -2.60 -25.54 -7.65
C PHE A 12 -1.67 -26.75 -7.91
N ASP A 13 -1.29 -27.41 -6.83
CA ASP A 13 -0.43 -28.60 -6.72
C ASP A 13 -1.06 -29.86 -7.35
N LYS A 14 -2.39 -29.87 -7.58
CA LYS A 14 -3.10 -31.01 -8.19
C LYS A 14 -3.46 -30.80 -9.68
N ARG A 15 -3.07 -29.68 -10.29
CA ARG A 15 -3.45 -29.31 -11.67
C ARG A 15 -2.25 -29.30 -12.61
N THR A 16 -2.46 -29.73 -13.85
CA THR A 16 -1.41 -29.67 -14.88
C THR A 16 -1.08 -28.23 -15.25
N ALA A 17 0.08 -27.99 -15.87
CA ALA A 17 0.46 -26.66 -16.33
C ALA A 17 -0.56 -26.07 -17.32
N ASP A 18 -1.10 -26.91 -18.21
CA ASP A 18 -2.09 -26.51 -19.20
C ASP A 18 -3.45 -26.16 -18.58
N GLU A 19 -3.94 -26.95 -17.62
CA GLU A 19 -5.17 -26.63 -16.89
C GLU A 19 -5.06 -25.32 -16.10
N ARG A 20 -3.90 -25.06 -15.50
CA ARG A 20 -3.62 -23.79 -14.81
C ARG A 20 -3.62 -22.62 -15.79
N ARG A 21 -3.05 -22.81 -16.98
CA ARG A 21 -3.02 -21.79 -18.04
C ARG A 21 -4.42 -21.45 -18.54
N GLU A 22 -5.25 -22.46 -18.80
CA GLU A 22 -6.63 -22.25 -19.24
C GLU A 22 -7.46 -21.52 -18.20
N LEU A 23 -7.34 -21.91 -16.92
CA LEU A 23 -8.01 -21.23 -15.82
C LEU A 23 -7.53 -19.78 -15.66
N ALA A 24 -6.22 -19.52 -15.81
CA ALA A 24 -5.67 -18.17 -15.76
C ALA A 24 -6.20 -17.30 -16.91
N ILE A 25 -6.30 -17.84 -18.12
CA ILE A 25 -6.90 -17.14 -19.27
C ILE A 25 -8.37 -16.85 -19.01
N LYS A 26 -9.14 -17.83 -18.53
CA LYS A 26 -10.57 -17.66 -18.20
C LYS A 26 -10.78 -16.60 -17.11
N ALA A 27 -9.96 -16.64 -16.05
CA ALA A 27 -9.96 -15.65 -14.98
C ALA A 27 -9.59 -14.25 -15.50
N GLY A 28 -8.57 -14.15 -16.36
CA GLY A 28 -8.16 -12.90 -16.99
C GLY A 28 -9.26 -12.29 -17.87
N LYS A 29 -9.92 -13.11 -18.69
CA LYS A 29 -11.07 -12.69 -19.52
C LYS A 29 -12.24 -12.19 -18.66
N ALA A 30 -12.63 -12.96 -17.65
CA ALA A 30 -13.72 -12.60 -16.73
C ALA A 30 -13.40 -11.32 -15.95
N SER A 31 -12.15 -11.16 -15.48
CA SER A 31 -11.70 -9.94 -14.81
C SER A 31 -11.73 -8.73 -15.76
N GLY A 32 -11.26 -8.90 -17.00
CA GLY A 32 -11.32 -7.86 -18.03
C GLY A 32 -12.74 -7.45 -18.37
N GLU A 33 -13.66 -8.41 -18.49
CA GLU A 33 -15.08 -8.16 -18.71
C GLU A 33 -15.72 -7.39 -17.54
N ALA A 34 -15.45 -7.80 -16.30
CA ALA A 34 -15.93 -7.08 -15.12
C ALA A 34 -15.40 -5.64 -15.05
N ARG A 35 -14.13 -5.41 -15.44
CA ARG A 35 -13.55 -4.06 -15.51
C ARG A 35 -14.23 -3.21 -16.59
N ARG A 36 -14.48 -3.77 -17.78
CA ARG A 36 -15.21 -3.09 -18.87
C ARG A 36 -16.62 -2.73 -18.43
N ARG A 37 -17.37 -3.67 -17.87
CA ARG A 37 -18.73 -3.42 -17.34
C ARG A 37 -18.75 -2.28 -16.32
N LYS A 38 -17.76 -2.22 -15.41
CA LYS A 38 -17.65 -1.10 -14.45
C LYS A 38 -17.34 0.23 -15.14
N ALA A 39 -16.49 0.23 -16.17
CA ALA A 39 -16.19 1.44 -16.93
C ALA A 39 -17.41 1.93 -17.71
N ASP A 40 -18.13 1.03 -18.38
CA ASP A 40 -19.36 1.35 -19.11
C ASP A 40 -20.43 1.88 -18.16
N PHE A 41 -20.60 1.26 -16.98
CA PHE A 41 -21.50 1.76 -15.95
C PHE A 41 -21.15 3.17 -15.50
N ARG A 42 -19.86 3.46 -15.23
CA ARG A 42 -19.43 4.82 -14.86
C ARG A 42 -19.72 5.82 -15.97
N LYS A 43 -19.47 5.44 -17.23
CA LYS A 43 -19.75 6.30 -18.38
C LYS A 43 -21.25 6.62 -18.48
N THR A 44 -22.11 5.61 -18.42
CA THR A 44 -23.56 5.79 -18.46
C THR A 44 -24.06 6.61 -17.27
N LEU A 45 -23.55 6.34 -16.06
CA LEU A 45 -23.92 7.09 -14.87
C LEU A 45 -23.57 8.57 -15.00
N ASN A 46 -22.36 8.89 -15.46
CA ASN A 46 -21.94 10.28 -15.66
C ASN A 46 -22.85 10.98 -16.69
N GLN A 47 -23.20 10.30 -17.79
CA GLN A 47 -24.14 10.86 -18.77
C GLN A 47 -25.49 11.20 -18.13
N LEU A 48 -26.04 10.29 -17.32
CA LEU A 48 -27.30 10.53 -16.60
C LEU A 48 -27.16 11.70 -15.63
N LEU A 49 -26.11 11.73 -14.81
CA LEU A 49 -25.90 12.78 -13.81
C LEU A 49 -25.75 14.18 -14.43
N THR A 50 -25.10 14.28 -15.59
CA THR A 50 -24.95 15.55 -16.33
C THR A 50 -26.20 15.97 -17.11
N THR A 51 -27.24 15.13 -17.15
CA THR A 51 -28.47 15.45 -17.88
C THR A 51 -29.21 16.60 -17.18
N PRO A 52 -29.64 17.65 -17.92
CA PRO A 52 -30.41 18.74 -17.33
C PRO A 52 -31.78 18.25 -16.87
N ILE A 53 -32.25 18.81 -15.76
CA ILE A 53 -33.60 18.60 -15.26
C ILE A 53 -34.43 19.85 -15.47
N ASP A 54 -35.72 19.63 -15.70
CA ASP A 54 -36.73 20.68 -15.65
C ASP A 54 -37.66 20.38 -14.49
N ASN A 55 -37.38 21.02 -13.35
CA ASN A 55 -38.20 20.91 -12.16
C ASN A 55 -38.60 22.31 -11.67
N PRO A 56 -39.91 22.58 -11.49
CA PRO A 56 -40.42 23.90 -11.16
C PRO A 56 -39.92 24.46 -9.81
N GLU A 57 -39.52 23.61 -8.87
CA GLU A 57 -38.98 24.04 -7.57
C GLU A 57 -37.45 24.16 -7.61
N TRP A 58 -36.77 23.17 -8.22
CA TRP A 58 -35.32 23.05 -8.12
C TRP A 58 -34.58 23.87 -9.17
N THR A 59 -35.09 23.93 -10.39
CA THR A 59 -34.43 24.65 -11.49
C THR A 59 -34.25 26.14 -11.19
N PRO A 60 -35.28 26.88 -10.71
CA PRO A 60 -35.11 28.29 -10.35
C PRO A 60 -34.14 28.49 -9.18
N PHE A 61 -34.20 27.62 -8.17
CA PHE A 61 -33.35 27.71 -6.98
C PHE A 61 -31.87 27.46 -7.32
N LEU A 62 -31.58 26.43 -8.11
CA LEU A 62 -30.21 26.11 -8.54
C LEU A 62 -29.63 27.21 -9.43
N ASN A 63 -30.43 27.72 -10.37
CA ASN A 63 -30.02 28.84 -11.24
C ASN A 63 -29.74 30.12 -10.43
N ALA A 64 -30.51 30.40 -9.37
CA ALA A 64 -30.28 31.55 -8.50
C ALA A 64 -28.95 31.44 -7.72
N LEU A 65 -28.48 30.23 -7.45
CA LEU A 65 -27.16 29.96 -6.86
C LEU A 65 -26.03 29.96 -7.89
N GLY A 66 -26.32 30.15 -9.18
CA GLY A 66 -25.35 30.06 -10.26
C GLY A 66 -24.91 28.63 -10.58
N LEU A 67 -25.73 27.63 -10.20
CA LEU A 67 -25.47 26.21 -10.45
C LEU A 67 -26.33 25.70 -11.60
N ASP A 68 -25.77 24.78 -12.38
CA ASP A 68 -26.53 24.09 -13.44
C ASP A 68 -27.59 23.18 -12.83
N SER A 69 -28.80 23.25 -13.37
CA SER A 69 -29.91 22.38 -13.01
C SER A 69 -29.75 21.00 -13.64
N THR A 70 -28.78 20.23 -13.17
CA THR A 70 -28.54 18.84 -13.57
C THR A 70 -29.06 17.86 -12.52
N LEU A 71 -29.22 16.58 -12.91
CA LEU A 71 -29.57 15.51 -11.98
C LEU A 71 -28.55 15.39 -10.84
N GLU A 72 -27.27 15.61 -11.12
CA GLU A 72 -26.19 15.62 -10.12
C GLU A 72 -26.43 16.68 -9.03
N THR A 73 -26.63 17.93 -9.43
CA THR A 73 -26.80 19.05 -8.49
C THR A 73 -28.05 18.86 -7.64
N ALA A 74 -29.14 18.40 -8.25
CA ALA A 74 -30.38 18.12 -7.54
C ALA A 74 -30.22 16.97 -6.53
N LEU A 75 -29.51 15.89 -6.90
CA LEU A 75 -29.23 14.78 -6.00
C LEU A 75 -28.39 15.23 -4.79
N ASN A 76 -27.34 16.01 -5.02
CA ASN A 76 -26.47 16.52 -3.95
C ASN A 76 -27.26 17.41 -2.98
N MET A 77 -28.07 18.31 -3.51
CA MET A 77 -28.90 19.19 -2.68
C MET A 77 -29.99 18.42 -1.91
N ALA A 78 -30.57 17.35 -2.50
CA ALA A 78 -31.45 16.44 -1.78
C ALA A 78 -30.74 15.70 -0.64
N MET A 79 -29.49 15.27 -0.85
CA MET A 79 -28.66 14.64 0.18
C MET A 79 -28.38 15.61 1.34
N ILE A 80 -28.06 16.87 1.04
CA ILE A 80 -27.87 17.92 2.05
C ILE A 80 -29.16 18.14 2.85
N LYS A 81 -30.31 18.25 2.17
CA LYS A 81 -31.62 18.39 2.82
C LYS A 81 -31.92 17.24 3.77
N GLU A 82 -31.53 16.02 3.40
CA GLU A 82 -31.71 14.82 4.23
C GLU A 82 -30.73 14.79 5.42
N GLY A 83 -29.49 15.22 5.22
CA GLY A 83 -28.53 15.42 6.31
C GLY A 83 -29.01 16.46 7.34
N LEU A 84 -29.59 17.58 6.88
CA LEU A 84 -30.18 18.61 7.74
C LEU A 84 -31.36 18.09 8.56
N LYS A 85 -32.07 17.06 8.10
CA LYS A 85 -33.13 16.38 8.86
C LYS A 85 -32.60 15.38 9.89
N GLY A 86 -31.27 15.22 10.01
CA GLY A 86 -30.63 14.32 10.97
C GLY A 86 -30.22 12.96 10.41
N ASN A 87 -30.23 12.77 9.09
CA ASN A 87 -29.71 11.54 8.49
C ASN A 87 -28.17 11.53 8.51
N VAL A 88 -27.60 10.81 9.47
CA VAL A 88 -26.14 10.71 9.67
C VAL A 88 -25.42 10.14 8.45
N LYS A 89 -26.02 9.20 7.71
CA LYS A 89 -25.39 8.63 6.50
C LYS A 89 -25.33 9.63 5.36
N ALA A 90 -26.37 10.44 5.20
CA ALA A 90 -26.36 11.52 4.21
C ALA A 90 -25.30 12.57 4.56
N TYR A 91 -25.19 12.93 5.84
CA TYR A 91 -24.13 13.82 6.33
C TYR A 91 -22.73 13.24 6.10
N GLU A 92 -22.50 11.99 6.47
CA GLU A 92 -21.22 11.30 6.26
C GLU A 92 -20.84 11.24 4.78
N ALA A 93 -21.82 10.96 3.90
CA ALA A 93 -21.59 10.98 2.46
C ALA A 93 -21.12 12.37 1.99
N VAL A 94 -21.80 13.45 2.41
CA VAL A 94 -21.41 14.83 2.04
C VAL A 94 -20.05 15.21 2.63
N ALA A 95 -19.77 14.86 3.90
CA ALA A 95 -18.51 15.16 4.58
C ALA A 95 -17.31 14.48 3.91
N ARG A 96 -17.45 13.23 3.48
CA ARG A 96 -16.38 12.51 2.77
C ARG A 96 -15.97 13.21 1.47
N TYR A 97 -16.91 13.79 0.74
CA TYR A 97 -16.63 14.49 -0.52
C TYR A 97 -16.23 15.96 -0.33
N SER A 98 -16.53 16.58 0.81
CA SER A 98 -16.09 17.95 1.14
C SER A 98 -14.62 18.04 1.57
N GLY A 99 -13.88 16.93 1.52
CA GLY A 99 -12.49 16.85 1.99
C GLY A 99 -12.37 16.55 3.48
N GLN A 100 -13.49 16.39 4.20
CA GLN A 100 -13.52 15.93 5.60
C GLN A 100 -13.55 14.40 5.64
N SER A 101 -12.70 13.73 4.86
CA SER A 101 -12.67 12.27 4.82
C SER A 101 -11.99 11.69 6.06
N ASP A 102 -12.51 10.57 6.57
CA ASP A 102 -11.92 9.77 7.66
C ASP A 102 -10.55 9.15 7.32
N GLN A 103 -10.07 9.29 6.08
CA GLN A 103 -8.73 8.87 5.68
C GLN A 103 -7.72 9.90 6.19
N THR A 104 -7.46 9.82 7.49
CA THR A 104 -6.34 10.53 8.14
C THR A 104 -5.03 10.18 7.43
N GLU A 105 -4.09 11.12 7.42
CA GLU A 105 -2.72 10.91 6.89
C GLU A 105 -2.11 9.61 7.42
N ALA A 106 -2.40 9.26 8.67
CA ALA A 106 -2.02 8.00 9.31
C ALA A 106 -2.47 6.74 8.54
N THR A 107 -3.70 6.72 7.99
CA THR A 107 -4.20 5.55 7.24
C THR A 107 -3.48 5.41 5.88
N GLN A 108 -3.12 6.55 5.27
CA GLN A 108 -2.35 6.56 4.03
C GLN A 108 -0.90 6.14 4.27
N GLU A 109 -0.31 6.57 5.38
CA GLU A 109 1.03 6.18 5.80
C GLU A 109 1.11 4.69 6.14
N GLU A 110 0.13 4.13 6.85
CA GLU A 110 0.04 2.69 7.11
C GLU A 110 -0.04 1.87 5.82
N GLN A 111 -0.82 2.34 4.85
CA GLN A 111 -0.90 1.70 3.53
C GLN A 111 0.44 1.75 2.81
N ARG A 112 1.14 2.90 2.84
CA ARG A 112 2.48 3.06 2.26
C ARG A 112 3.50 2.11 2.90
N ILE A 113 3.54 2.05 4.23
CA ILE A 113 4.42 1.15 4.98
C ILE A 113 4.11 -0.31 4.63
N ARG A 114 2.83 -0.68 4.50
CA ARG A 114 2.43 -2.03 4.13
C ARG A 114 2.86 -2.39 2.71
N THR A 115 2.70 -1.48 1.75
CA THR A 115 3.19 -1.68 0.38
C THR A 115 4.71 -1.74 0.30
N ASP A 116 5.42 -0.90 1.05
CA ASP A 116 6.88 -0.88 1.08
C ASP A 116 7.45 -2.14 1.72
N ARG A 117 6.85 -2.63 2.82
CA ARG A 117 7.22 -3.91 3.43
C ARG A 117 6.99 -5.06 2.48
N ALA A 118 5.86 -5.07 1.77
CA ALA A 118 5.56 -6.09 0.76
C ALA A 118 6.54 -6.03 -0.42
N LYS A 119 6.97 -4.83 -0.83
CA LYS A 119 7.97 -4.65 -1.88
C LYS A 119 9.34 -5.18 -1.43
N ARG A 120 9.85 -4.75 -0.27
CA ARG A 120 11.13 -5.23 0.29
C ARG A 120 11.15 -6.75 0.47
N ALA A 121 10.06 -7.35 0.95
CA ALA A 121 9.96 -8.80 1.08
C ALA A 121 10.08 -9.51 -0.28
N ARG A 122 9.47 -8.96 -1.35
CA ARG A 122 9.65 -9.49 -2.70
C ARG A 122 11.06 -9.29 -3.24
N ASP A 123 11.67 -8.14 -2.99
CA ASP A 123 13.03 -7.84 -3.48
C ASP A 123 14.06 -8.78 -2.81
N MET A 124 13.84 -9.15 -1.54
CA MET A 124 14.65 -10.17 -0.83
C MET A 124 14.39 -11.60 -1.34
N GLU A 125 13.15 -11.94 -1.72
CA GLU A 125 12.79 -13.29 -2.17
C GLU A 125 13.15 -13.54 -3.64
N VAL A 126 13.13 -12.50 -4.49
CA VAL A 126 13.35 -12.62 -5.93
C VAL A 126 14.83 -12.44 -6.31
N GLY A 127 15.66 -11.85 -5.45
CA GLY A 127 17.06 -11.58 -5.77
C GLY A 127 17.16 -10.52 -6.86
N ASP A 128 17.62 -9.33 -6.48
CA ASP A 128 17.92 -8.29 -7.45
C ASP A 128 19.08 -8.78 -8.32
N ALA A 129 18.87 -8.89 -9.64
CA ALA A 129 19.85 -9.52 -10.53
C ALA A 129 21.20 -8.77 -10.56
N ASP A 130 21.18 -7.47 -10.26
CA ASP A 130 22.36 -6.61 -10.19
C ASP A 130 23.16 -6.80 -8.87
N SER A 131 22.54 -7.31 -7.81
CA SER A 131 23.19 -7.60 -6.52
C SER A 131 23.79 -9.01 -6.47
N MET A 132 23.52 -9.86 -7.46
CA MET A 132 23.92 -11.26 -7.44
C MET A 132 25.45 -11.44 -7.54
N GLU A 133 26.14 -10.59 -8.32
CA GLU A 133 27.61 -10.68 -8.51
C GLU A 133 28.38 -10.30 -7.24
N GLU A 134 28.04 -9.19 -6.59
CA GLU A 134 28.69 -8.75 -5.34
C GLU A 134 28.47 -9.75 -4.19
N ASN A 135 27.28 -10.36 -4.10
CA ASN A 135 26.97 -11.35 -3.07
C ASN A 135 27.72 -12.68 -3.30
N ILE A 136 27.94 -13.07 -4.56
CA ILE A 136 28.73 -14.26 -4.90
C ILE A 136 30.20 -14.02 -4.58
N ASP A 137 30.74 -12.85 -4.94
CA ASP A 137 32.15 -12.52 -4.66
C ASP A 137 32.43 -12.43 -3.17
N ASN A 138 31.53 -11.82 -2.39
CA ASN A 138 31.67 -11.72 -0.94
C ASN A 138 31.57 -13.10 -0.26
N PHE A 139 30.70 -13.99 -0.77
CA PHE A 139 30.60 -15.38 -0.31
C PHE A 139 31.84 -16.22 -0.67
N LEU A 140 32.36 -16.08 -1.89
CA LEU A 140 33.57 -16.77 -2.33
C LEU A 140 34.81 -16.31 -1.56
N ARG A 141 34.90 -15.01 -1.25
CA ARG A 141 35.93 -14.44 -0.37
C ARG A 141 35.83 -14.98 1.05
N ALA A 142 34.62 -15.19 1.58
CA ALA A 142 34.44 -15.83 2.89
C ALA A 142 34.83 -17.33 2.91
N MET A 143 34.68 -18.05 1.79
CA MET A 143 35.04 -19.47 1.70
C MET A 143 36.53 -19.70 1.41
N LYS A 144 37.21 -18.72 0.80
CA LYS A 144 38.65 -18.70 0.55
C LYS A 144 39.22 -17.32 0.90
N PRO A 145 39.31 -16.98 2.20
CA PRO A 145 39.81 -15.68 2.63
C PRO A 145 41.26 -15.52 2.20
N THR A 146 41.61 -14.31 1.76
CA THR A 146 43.01 -13.96 1.46
C THR A 146 43.75 -13.65 2.75
N GLN A 147 45.08 -13.67 2.71
CA GLN A 147 45.89 -13.41 3.91
C GLN A 147 45.58 -12.03 4.52
N GLU A 148 45.31 -11.03 3.68
CA GLU A 148 44.90 -9.68 4.11
C GLU A 148 43.54 -9.66 4.83
N ASP A 149 42.59 -10.51 4.41
CA ASP A 149 41.28 -10.63 5.08
C ASP A 149 41.42 -11.26 6.46
N ILE A 150 42.31 -12.24 6.59
CA ILE A 150 42.63 -12.90 7.86
C ILE A 150 43.34 -11.91 8.78
N ASP A 151 44.34 -11.21 8.27
CA ASP A 151 45.12 -10.23 9.04
C ASP A 151 44.21 -9.07 9.52
N SER A 152 43.22 -8.66 8.74
CA SER A 152 42.23 -7.65 9.15
C SER A 152 41.31 -8.10 10.30
N LEU A 153 41.04 -9.40 10.43
CA LEU A 153 40.21 -9.95 11.50
C LEU A 153 40.95 -10.04 12.84
N PHE A 154 42.29 -10.11 12.81
CA PHE A 154 43.14 -10.18 14.01
C PHE A 154 43.84 -8.84 14.33
N ALA A 155 43.69 -7.82 13.49
CA ALA A 155 44.24 -6.49 13.71
C ALA A 155 43.51 -5.69 14.82
N ASP A 156 42.26 -6.03 15.13
CA ASP A 156 41.46 -5.34 16.15
C ASP A 156 41.79 -5.75 17.60
N ASP A 157 42.60 -6.79 17.82
CA ASP A 157 42.98 -7.26 19.18
C ASP A 157 44.30 -6.65 19.70
N GLN A 158 44.96 -5.73 18.97
CA GLN A 158 46.22 -5.09 19.39
C GLN A 158 46.11 -3.61 19.78
N GLU A 159 44.92 -2.99 19.73
CA GLU A 159 44.71 -1.61 20.21
C GLU A 159 43.94 -1.54 21.55
N ALA A 160 44.05 -2.55 22.41
CA ALA A 160 43.40 -2.57 23.73
C ALA A 160 44.33 -2.96 24.91
N GLU A 161 45.65 -2.81 24.79
CA GLU A 161 46.60 -3.13 25.89
C GLU A 161 47.60 -2.01 26.26
N ASP A 162 47.34 -0.74 25.94
CA ASP A 162 48.30 0.35 26.26
C ASP A 162 47.68 1.59 26.94
N GLU A 163 46.66 1.47 27.80
CA GLU A 163 46.22 2.60 28.66
C GLU A 163 45.71 2.22 30.06
N GLU A 164 46.33 1.32 30.85
CA GLU A 164 45.96 1.20 32.29
C GLU A 164 47.10 1.04 33.32
N ASP A 165 48.39 1.14 32.98
CA ASP A 165 49.47 0.89 33.96
C ASP A 165 50.48 2.06 34.19
N ALA A 166 49.97 3.28 34.40
CA ALA A 166 50.83 4.42 34.77
C ALA A 166 50.20 5.44 35.75
N LYS A 167 49.33 5.01 36.68
CA LYS A 167 48.83 5.88 37.78
C LYS A 167 48.73 5.18 39.14
N GLU A 168 49.79 4.51 39.58
CA GLU A 168 50.00 4.21 41.02
C GLU A 168 51.48 4.39 41.39
N ALA A 169 51.96 5.63 41.42
CA ALA A 169 53.26 5.95 42.02
C ALA A 169 53.45 7.43 42.39
N GLU A 170 52.45 8.10 42.99
CA GLU A 170 52.71 9.34 43.75
C GLU A 170 51.51 9.75 44.61
N GLU A 171 51.31 9.12 45.78
CA GLU A 171 50.68 9.75 46.96
C GLU A 171 50.77 8.84 48.19
N THR A 172 52.00 8.56 48.65
CA THR A 172 52.24 8.14 50.05
C THR A 172 53.51 8.82 50.58
N SER A 173 53.47 10.15 50.71
CA SER A 173 54.42 10.88 51.57
C SER A 173 53.88 12.25 51.96
N ALA A 174 53.06 12.29 53.02
CA ALA A 174 52.91 13.44 53.91
C ALA A 174 52.16 12.99 55.17
N VAL A 175 52.93 12.57 56.18
CA VAL A 175 52.61 12.72 57.60
C VAL A 175 53.54 13.80 58.13
#